data_AF-A0A2E0QJX9-F1
#
_entry.id   AF-A0A2E0QJX9-F1
#
_cell.length_a   1.000
_cell.length_b   1.000
_cell.length_c   1.000
_cell.angle_alpha   90.00
_cell.angle_beta   90.00
_cell.angle_gamma   90.00
#
_symmetry.space_group_name_H-M   'P 1'
#
loop_
_entity.id
_entity.type
_entity.pdbx_description
1 polymer ?
#
loop_
_entity_poly.entity_id
_entity_poly.type
_entity_poly.pdbx_seq_one_letter_code
_entity_poly.pdbx_strand_id
1 'polypeptide(L)'
;MFFKVLRDIAKPQWFDIINCLKRSTGLSVAELSESLGMSYMGIKQHCVELHKRGYLDTWRRPKAVGRPEKAYRLTSKAEPLFPQMGNDFTEILLKTVEKTYGAASGEKLLFGFFQEIAQSYIAKIKGDSLADRATHFAKIREIEGYVSTCEIDNNGGIRIVEYHSPYQGIIEQYPMIHNMEDQMIGKVLSANVTRVEEKASGLVKFTFQLN
;
A
#
# COMPACT_ATOMS: atom_id res chain seq x y z
N MET A 1 -14.40 -1.23 5.36
CA MET A 1 -14.34 0.24 5.52
C MET A 1 -13.73 0.91 4.28
N PHE A 2 -12.56 0.47 3.80
CA PHE A 2 -11.88 1.01 2.61
C PHE A 2 -12.73 0.99 1.32
N PHE A 3 -13.43 -0.11 1.05
CA PHE A 3 -14.38 -0.23 -0.08
C PHE A 3 -15.54 0.77 -0.01
N LYS A 4 -15.90 1.28 1.19
CA LYS A 4 -17.03 2.20 1.35
C LYS A 4 -16.63 3.62 0.94
N VAL A 5 -15.48 4.10 1.42
CA VAL A 5 -14.95 5.43 1.07
C VAL A 5 -14.63 5.52 -0.44
N LEU A 6 -14.00 4.49 -1.00
CA LEU A 6 -13.68 4.48 -2.43
C LEU A 6 -14.92 4.37 -3.33
N ARG A 7 -15.99 3.71 -2.88
CA ARG A 7 -17.25 3.62 -3.63
C ARG A 7 -17.90 4.99 -3.81
N ASP A 8 -17.77 5.88 -2.83
CA ASP A 8 -18.40 7.20 -2.84
C ASP A 8 -17.72 8.17 -3.82
N ILE A 9 -16.44 7.93 -4.15
CA ILE A 9 -15.62 8.81 -5.01
C ILE A 9 -15.29 8.21 -6.39
N ALA A 10 -15.70 6.98 -6.68
CA ALA A 10 -15.37 6.28 -7.92
C ALA A 10 -16.59 5.59 -8.55
N LYS A 11 -16.40 4.91 -9.71
CA LYS A 11 -17.50 4.29 -10.49
C LYS A 11 -18.20 3.18 -9.69
N PRO A 12 -19.43 3.38 -9.17
CA PRO A 12 -20.02 2.43 -8.21
C PRO A 12 -20.21 1.03 -8.77
N GLN A 13 -20.52 0.92 -10.07
CA GLN A 13 -20.79 -0.36 -10.74
C GLN A 13 -19.54 -1.28 -10.77
N TRP A 14 -18.33 -0.71 -10.80
CA TRP A 14 -17.11 -1.51 -10.79
C TRP A 14 -16.87 -2.12 -9.42
N PHE A 15 -17.15 -1.39 -8.35
CA PHE A 15 -17.08 -1.91 -6.99
C PHE A 15 -18.10 -3.02 -6.78
N ASP A 16 -19.31 -2.85 -7.31
CA ASP A 16 -20.37 -3.84 -7.20
C ASP A 16 -20.00 -5.15 -7.93
N ILE A 17 -19.46 -5.05 -9.15
CA ILE A 17 -18.93 -6.22 -9.88
C ILE A 17 -17.78 -6.89 -9.14
N ILE A 18 -16.79 -6.12 -8.67
CA ILE A 18 -15.63 -6.67 -7.97
C ILE A 18 -16.04 -7.35 -6.65
N ASN A 19 -16.95 -6.72 -5.89
CA ASN A 19 -17.46 -7.27 -4.63
C ASN A 19 -18.30 -8.54 -4.86
N CYS A 20 -19.11 -8.58 -5.93
CA CYS A 20 -19.84 -9.78 -6.32
C CYS A 20 -18.88 -10.91 -6.68
N LEU A 21 -17.85 -10.62 -7.48
CA LEU A 21 -16.83 -11.60 -7.88
C LEU A 21 -15.99 -12.10 -6.71
N LYS A 22 -15.62 -11.26 -5.73
CA LYS A 22 -14.86 -11.69 -4.54
C LYS A 22 -15.62 -12.72 -3.69
N ARG A 23 -16.95 -12.71 -3.75
CA ARG A 23 -17.84 -13.66 -3.04
C ARG A 23 -18.10 -14.93 -3.84
N SER A 24 -17.33 -15.16 -4.91
CA SER A 24 -17.51 -16.28 -5.83
C SER A 24 -16.14 -16.84 -6.26
N THR A 25 -16.15 -17.98 -6.96
CA THR A 25 -14.98 -18.50 -7.68
C THR A 25 -14.91 -18.03 -9.14
N GLY A 26 -15.81 -17.12 -9.52
CA GLY A 26 -15.99 -16.60 -10.87
C GLY A 26 -17.44 -16.64 -11.30
N LEU A 27 -17.88 -15.62 -12.05
CA LEU A 27 -19.25 -15.50 -12.53
C LEU A 27 -19.28 -15.12 -14.01
N SER A 28 -20.25 -15.67 -14.72
CA SER A 28 -20.61 -15.24 -16.08
C SER A 28 -21.28 -13.87 -16.06
N VAL A 29 -21.37 -13.23 -17.22
CA VAL A 29 -22.09 -11.95 -17.37
C VAL A 29 -23.58 -12.10 -17.01
N ALA A 30 -24.19 -13.25 -17.30
CA ALA A 30 -25.58 -13.52 -16.96
C ALA A 30 -25.78 -13.57 -15.44
N GLU A 31 -24.95 -14.31 -14.71
CA GLU A 31 -25.04 -14.40 -13.25
C GLU A 31 -24.76 -13.04 -12.57
N LEU A 32 -23.79 -12.27 -13.09
CA LEU A 32 -23.53 -10.92 -12.60
C LEU A 32 -24.69 -9.96 -12.87
N SER A 33 -25.31 -10.06 -14.05
CA SER A 33 -26.49 -9.26 -14.44
C SER A 33 -27.66 -9.53 -13.52
N GLU A 34 -27.95 -10.80 -13.23
CA GLU A 34 -28.98 -11.22 -12.29
C GLU A 34 -28.66 -10.77 -10.87
N SER A 35 -27.44 -11.00 -10.38
CA SER A 35 -27.02 -10.67 -9.01
C SER A 35 -27.05 -9.17 -8.72
N LEU A 36 -26.78 -8.33 -9.73
CA LEU A 36 -26.68 -6.88 -9.58
C LEU A 36 -27.92 -6.12 -10.08
N GLY A 37 -28.91 -6.80 -10.66
CA GLY A 37 -30.10 -6.16 -11.23
C GLY A 37 -29.78 -5.20 -12.39
N MET A 38 -28.66 -5.42 -13.08
CA MET A 38 -28.17 -4.58 -14.17
C MET A 38 -28.38 -5.26 -15.52
N SER A 39 -28.46 -4.49 -16.61
CA SER A 39 -28.58 -5.08 -17.95
C SER A 39 -27.34 -5.90 -18.32
N TYR A 40 -27.56 -7.01 -19.05
CA TYR A 40 -26.49 -7.88 -19.53
C TYR A 40 -25.40 -7.09 -20.27
N MET A 41 -25.80 -6.18 -21.16
CA MET A 41 -24.86 -5.37 -21.94
C MET A 41 -24.06 -4.38 -21.08
N GLY A 42 -24.69 -3.79 -20.05
CA GLY A 42 -24.00 -2.92 -19.11
C GLY A 42 -22.91 -3.65 -18.33
N ILE A 43 -23.25 -4.82 -17.76
CA ILE A 43 -22.27 -5.69 -17.08
C ILE A 43 -21.17 -6.13 -18.04
N LYS A 44 -21.52 -6.59 -19.25
CA LYS A 44 -20.55 -7.04 -20.24
C LYS A 44 -19.52 -5.95 -20.55
N GLN A 45 -19.95 -4.71 -20.75
CA GLN A 45 -19.07 -3.59 -21.05
C GLN A 45 -18.11 -3.31 -19.88
N HIS A 46 -18.60 -3.32 -18.64
CA HIS A 46 -17.76 -3.15 -17.47
C HIS A 46 -16.76 -4.29 -17.28
N CYS A 47 -17.18 -5.55 -17.43
CA CYS A 47 -16.30 -6.71 -17.34
C CYS A 47 -15.19 -6.67 -18.40
N VAL A 48 -15.50 -6.27 -19.64
CA VAL A 48 -14.51 -6.11 -20.71
C VAL A 48 -13.47 -5.04 -20.37
N GLU A 49 -13.90 -3.90 -19.84
CA GLU A 49 -12.99 -2.80 -19.47
C GLU A 49 -12.13 -3.16 -18.25
N LEU A 50 -12.72 -3.78 -17.22
CA LEU A 50 -11.97 -4.25 -16.05
C LEU A 50 -10.96 -5.35 -16.41
N HIS A 51 -11.32 -6.23 -17.36
CA HIS A 51 -10.38 -7.22 -17.92
C HIS A 51 -9.25 -6.55 -18.69
N LYS A 52 -9.54 -5.56 -19.56
CA LYS A 52 -8.52 -4.77 -20.27
C LYS A 52 -7.54 -4.08 -19.31
N ARG A 53 -8.04 -3.65 -18.14
CA ARG A 53 -7.22 -3.05 -17.07
C ARG A 53 -6.48 -4.07 -16.20
N GLY A 54 -6.70 -5.36 -16.42
CA GLY A 54 -6.05 -6.45 -15.69
C GLY A 54 -6.62 -6.73 -14.29
N TYR A 55 -7.77 -6.16 -13.93
CA TYR A 55 -8.45 -6.47 -12.66
C TYR A 55 -9.22 -7.79 -12.74
N LEU A 56 -9.65 -8.17 -13.94
CA LEU A 56 -10.34 -9.44 -14.19
C LEU A 56 -9.54 -10.31 -15.16
N ASP A 57 -9.60 -11.62 -14.96
CA ASP A 57 -9.27 -12.62 -15.98
C ASP A 57 -10.55 -13.31 -16.47
N THR A 58 -10.40 -14.28 -17.37
CA THR A 58 -11.52 -15.10 -17.83
C THR A 58 -11.18 -16.57 -17.77
N TRP A 59 -12.17 -17.38 -17.43
CA TRP A 59 -12.06 -18.83 -17.35
C TRP A 59 -13.22 -19.49 -18.09
N ARG A 60 -12.93 -20.57 -18.82
CA ARG A 60 -13.96 -21.43 -19.41
C ARG A 60 -14.44 -22.42 -18.36
N ARG A 61 -15.56 -22.11 -17.73
CA ARG A 61 -16.17 -22.96 -16.70
C ARG A 61 -16.99 -24.08 -17.36
N PRO A 62 -16.66 -25.36 -17.13
CA PRO A 62 -17.44 -26.48 -17.65
C PRO A 62 -18.90 -26.42 -17.16
N LYS A 63 -19.84 -26.82 -18.03
CA LYS A 63 -21.26 -26.99 -17.68
C LYS A 63 -21.63 -28.47 -17.77
N ALA A 64 -22.64 -28.86 -17.00
CA ALA A 64 -23.22 -30.21 -17.08
C ALA A 64 -23.80 -30.52 -18.47
N VAL A 65 -24.36 -29.51 -19.14
CA VAL A 65 -24.90 -29.62 -20.51
C VAL A 65 -24.51 -28.39 -21.33
N GLY A 66 -24.09 -28.62 -22.58
CA GLY A 66 -23.73 -27.58 -23.54
C GLY A 66 -22.28 -27.10 -23.47
N ARG A 67 -21.98 -26.05 -24.23
CA ARG A 67 -20.61 -25.50 -24.29
C ARG A 67 -20.20 -24.87 -22.94
N PRO A 68 -18.92 -24.99 -22.54
CA PRO A 68 -18.39 -24.27 -21.39
C PRO A 68 -18.70 -22.77 -21.48
N GLU A 69 -19.04 -22.16 -20.35
CA GLU A 69 -19.34 -20.74 -20.31
C GLU A 69 -18.11 -19.91 -19.96
N LYS A 70 -18.12 -18.65 -20.38
CA LYS A 70 -17.10 -17.69 -20.01
C LYS A 70 -17.46 -17.07 -18.66
N ALA A 71 -16.68 -17.38 -17.63
CA ALA A 71 -16.72 -16.72 -16.34
C ALA A 71 -15.60 -15.67 -16.25
N TYR A 72 -15.85 -14.57 -15.54
CA TYR A 72 -14.86 -13.60 -15.12
C TYR A 72 -14.44 -13.89 -13.68
N ARG A 73 -13.17 -13.66 -13.34
CA ARG A 73 -12.65 -13.77 -11.97
C ARG A 73 -11.74 -12.59 -11.65
N LEU A 74 -11.56 -12.31 -10.36
CA LEU A 74 -10.58 -11.32 -9.92
C LEU A 74 -9.16 -11.83 -10.13
N THR A 75 -8.27 -10.92 -10.53
CA THR A 75 -6.82 -11.16 -10.49
C THR A 75 -6.24 -10.65 -9.17
N SER A 76 -4.97 -10.97 -8.92
CA SER A 76 -4.21 -10.43 -7.78
C SER A 76 -4.13 -8.90 -7.78
N LYS A 77 -4.31 -8.24 -8.93
CA LYS A 77 -4.34 -6.77 -9.03
C LYS A 77 -5.50 -6.14 -8.22
N ALA A 78 -6.57 -6.89 -7.99
CA ALA A 78 -7.70 -6.43 -7.18
C ALA A 78 -7.48 -6.64 -5.67
N GLU A 79 -6.46 -7.40 -5.25
CA GLU A 79 -6.27 -7.76 -3.84
C GLU A 79 -6.08 -6.55 -2.91
N PRO A 80 -5.34 -5.49 -3.29
CA PRO A 80 -5.19 -4.29 -2.46
C PRO A 80 -6.52 -3.55 -2.17
N LEU A 81 -7.59 -3.84 -2.92
CA LEU A 81 -8.90 -3.25 -2.64
C LEU A 81 -9.53 -3.82 -1.37
N PHE A 82 -9.16 -5.04 -0.97
CA PHE A 82 -9.71 -5.71 0.19
C PHE A 82 -8.85 -5.43 1.43
N PRO A 83 -9.45 -4.97 2.54
CA PRO A 83 -8.72 -4.75 3.77
C PRO A 83 -7.96 -6.01 4.20
N GLN A 84 -6.66 -5.86 4.44
CA GLN A 84 -5.82 -6.88 5.03
C GLN A 84 -5.58 -6.58 6.51
N MET A 85 -4.93 -7.50 7.22
CA MET A 85 -4.43 -7.20 8.56
C MET A 85 -3.55 -5.95 8.50
N GLY A 86 -3.86 -4.96 9.33
CA GLY A 86 -3.20 -3.66 9.36
C GLY A 86 -2.65 -3.34 10.74
N ASN A 87 -2.69 -2.05 11.10
CA ASN A 87 -2.11 -1.52 12.34
C ASN A 87 -2.58 -2.25 13.61
N ASP A 88 -3.87 -2.60 13.70
CA ASP A 88 -4.42 -3.35 14.84
C ASP A 88 -3.71 -4.69 15.06
N PHE A 89 -3.40 -5.41 13.99
CA PHE A 89 -2.68 -6.68 14.09
C PHE A 89 -1.25 -6.45 14.60
N THR A 90 -0.55 -5.47 14.04
CA THR A 90 0.82 -5.11 14.44
C THR A 90 0.87 -4.67 15.90
N GLU A 91 -0.08 -3.85 16.34
CA GLU A 91 -0.17 -3.37 17.71
C GLU A 91 -0.43 -4.51 18.68
N ILE A 92 -1.40 -5.39 18.39
CA ILE A 92 -1.68 -6.57 19.20
C ILE A 92 -0.45 -7.48 19.27
N LEU A 93 0.25 -7.67 18.14
CA LEU A 93 1.45 -8.49 18.08
C LEU A 93 2.57 -7.92 18.96
N LEU A 94 2.87 -6.63 18.86
CA LEU A 94 3.90 -5.97 19.66
C LEU A 94 3.58 -6.05 21.16
N LYS A 95 2.33 -5.76 21.55
CA LYS A 95 1.87 -5.90 22.94
C LYS A 95 1.95 -7.33 23.45
N THR A 96 1.68 -8.32 22.60
CA THR A 96 1.78 -9.74 22.96
C THR A 96 3.24 -10.13 23.18
N VAL A 97 4.14 -9.64 22.34
CA VAL A 97 5.58 -9.85 22.47
C VAL A 97 6.08 -9.25 23.78
N GLU A 98 5.68 -8.02 24.12
CA GLU A 98 6.04 -7.36 25.39
C GLU A 98 5.55 -8.11 26.63
N LYS A 99 4.32 -8.62 26.60
CA LYS A 99 3.77 -9.42 27.71
C LYS A 99 4.53 -10.73 27.90
N THR A 100 5.02 -11.33 26.81
CA THR A 100 5.66 -12.65 26.84
C THR A 100 7.15 -12.55 27.14
N TYR A 101 7.83 -11.53 26.61
CA TYR A 101 9.29 -11.41 26.62
C TYR A 101 9.82 -10.14 27.31
N GLY A 102 8.93 -9.36 27.93
CA GLY A 102 9.24 -8.18 28.74
C GLY A 102 9.02 -6.86 28.00
N ALA A 103 8.83 -5.76 28.76
CA ALA A 103 8.41 -4.47 28.20
C ALA A 103 9.30 -3.91 27.07
N ALA A 104 10.59 -4.22 27.06
CA ALA A 104 11.53 -3.73 26.03
C ALA A 104 11.53 -4.58 24.73
N SER A 105 10.84 -5.73 24.69
CA SER A 105 10.94 -6.64 23.54
C SER A 105 10.24 -6.11 22.29
N GLY A 106 9.17 -5.33 22.43
CA GLY A 106 8.49 -4.67 21.30
C GLY A 106 9.43 -3.71 20.56
N GLU A 107 10.12 -2.85 21.30
CA GLU A 107 11.11 -1.93 20.74
C GLU A 107 12.29 -2.66 20.09
N LYS A 108 12.79 -3.73 20.71
CA LYS A 108 13.86 -4.56 20.11
C LYS A 108 13.44 -5.19 18.78
N LEU A 109 12.19 -5.64 18.69
CA LEU A 109 11.65 -6.20 17.45
C LEU A 109 11.54 -5.13 16.36
N LEU A 110 11.04 -3.93 16.71
CA LEU A 110 10.99 -2.79 15.80
C LEU A 110 12.38 -2.38 15.32
N PHE A 111 13.38 -2.39 16.19
CA PHE A 111 14.77 -2.11 15.81
C PHE A 111 15.28 -3.11 14.77
N GLY A 112 15.07 -4.41 15.00
CA GLY A 112 15.43 -5.46 14.03
C GLY A 112 14.70 -5.29 12.69
N PHE A 113 13.40 -4.98 12.74
CA PHE A 113 12.60 -4.69 11.56
C PHE A 113 13.19 -3.54 10.73
N PHE A 114 13.54 -2.41 11.34
CA PHE A 114 14.15 -1.29 10.61
C PHE A 114 15.54 -1.62 10.05
N GLN A 115 16.30 -2.52 10.69
CA GLN A 115 17.56 -3.02 10.13
C GLN A 115 17.35 -3.86 8.86
N GLU A 116 16.34 -4.72 8.83
CA GLU A 116 15.99 -5.52 7.64
C GLU A 116 15.48 -4.63 6.51
N ILE A 117 14.62 -3.65 6.82
CA ILE A 117 14.14 -2.66 5.84
C ILE A 117 15.32 -1.88 5.25
N ALA A 118 16.27 -1.42 6.08
CA ALA A 118 17.46 -0.74 5.61
C ALA A 118 18.25 -1.58 4.59
N GLN A 119 18.45 -2.87 4.88
CA GLN A 119 19.15 -3.79 3.98
C GLN A 119 18.39 -3.98 2.66
N SER A 120 17.06 -4.10 2.73
CA SER A 120 16.20 -4.21 1.53
C SER A 120 16.33 -2.99 0.62
N TYR A 121 16.34 -1.78 1.20
CA TYR A 121 16.53 -0.55 0.43
C TYR A 121 17.93 -0.43 -0.15
N ILE A 122 18.98 -0.71 0.62
CA ILE A 122 20.37 -0.68 0.14
C ILE A 122 20.54 -1.58 -1.10
N ALA A 123 19.90 -2.75 -1.11
CA ALA A 123 19.97 -3.68 -2.26
C ALA A 123 19.22 -3.16 -3.52
N LYS A 124 18.24 -2.27 -3.36
CA LYS A 124 17.40 -1.76 -4.45
C LYS A 124 17.88 -0.42 -4.99
N ILE A 125 18.43 0.44 -4.13
CA ILE A 125 18.84 1.80 -4.47
C ILE A 125 20.07 1.77 -5.37
N LYS A 126 20.09 2.71 -6.30
CA LYS A 126 21.09 2.84 -7.36
C LYS A 126 21.43 4.31 -7.50
N GLY A 127 22.65 4.59 -7.93
CA GLY A 127 23.14 5.95 -8.17
C GLY A 127 24.42 6.23 -7.40
N ASP A 128 25.27 7.05 -8.01
CA ASP A 128 26.60 7.35 -7.51
C ASP A 128 26.57 8.58 -6.58
N SER A 129 25.72 9.56 -6.89
CA SER A 129 25.53 10.75 -6.07
C SER A 129 24.47 10.57 -4.98
N LEU A 130 24.54 11.39 -3.93
CA LEU A 130 23.48 11.46 -2.91
C LEU A 130 22.12 11.83 -3.54
N ALA A 131 22.12 12.73 -4.52
CA ALA A 131 20.90 13.14 -5.23
C ALA A 131 20.24 11.99 -5.98
N ASP A 132 21.02 11.14 -6.65
CA ASP A 132 20.51 9.97 -7.36
C ASP A 132 19.90 8.96 -6.38
N ARG A 133 20.63 8.67 -5.28
CA ARG A 133 20.17 7.75 -4.24
C ARG A 133 18.90 8.26 -3.56
N ALA A 134 18.83 9.54 -3.20
CA ALA A 134 17.67 10.16 -2.57
C ALA A 134 16.45 10.16 -3.52
N THR A 135 16.68 10.44 -4.81
CA THR A 135 15.61 10.38 -5.84
C THR A 135 15.08 8.96 -6.02
N HIS A 136 15.95 7.95 -6.02
CA HIS A 136 15.51 6.56 -6.12
C HIS A 136 14.82 6.09 -4.83
N PHE A 137 15.34 6.46 -3.66
CA PHE A 137 14.71 6.18 -2.36
C PHE A 137 13.28 6.76 -2.31
N ALA A 138 13.09 8.03 -2.67
CA ALA A 138 11.77 8.66 -2.70
C ALA A 138 10.79 7.92 -3.63
N LYS A 139 11.25 7.42 -4.79
CA LYS A 139 10.42 6.60 -5.69
C LYS A 139 9.97 5.28 -5.06
N ILE A 140 10.86 4.62 -4.31
CA ILE A 140 10.50 3.39 -3.58
C ILE A 140 9.46 3.70 -2.51
N ARG A 141 9.69 4.76 -1.74
CA ARG A 141 8.77 5.23 -0.70
C ARG A 141 7.40 5.66 -1.27
N GLU A 142 7.36 6.28 -2.43
CA GLU A 142 6.12 6.60 -3.15
C GLU A 142 5.29 5.34 -3.44
N ILE A 143 5.94 4.27 -3.93
CA ILE A 143 5.29 2.97 -4.19
C ILE A 143 4.78 2.32 -2.90
N GLU A 144 5.51 2.50 -1.80
CA GLU A 144 5.15 1.98 -0.48
C GLU A 144 4.11 2.85 0.25
N GLY A 145 3.67 3.95 -0.37
CA GLY A 145 2.52 4.75 0.08
C GLY A 145 2.88 5.97 0.93
N TYR A 146 4.16 6.34 1.05
CA TYR A 146 4.57 7.49 1.85
C TYR A 146 4.22 8.87 1.23
N VAL A 147 3.76 8.90 -0.02
CA VAL A 147 3.51 10.13 -0.78
C VAL A 147 4.78 10.99 -0.78
N SER A 148 5.83 10.46 -1.40
CA SER A 148 7.23 10.81 -1.18
C SER A 148 7.86 11.44 -2.42
N THR A 149 8.53 12.58 -2.23
CA THR A 149 9.27 13.30 -3.27
C THR A 149 10.68 13.66 -2.82
N CYS A 150 11.62 13.69 -3.76
CA CYS A 150 12.97 14.22 -3.54
C CYS A 150 13.02 15.63 -4.12
N GLU A 151 13.46 16.60 -3.31
CA GLU A 151 13.61 18.00 -3.69
C GLU A 151 15.07 18.42 -3.53
N ILE A 152 15.59 19.13 -4.52
CA ILE A 152 16.95 19.69 -4.53
C ILE A 152 16.80 21.20 -4.65
N ASP A 153 17.37 21.94 -3.70
CA ASP A 153 17.34 23.40 -3.74
C ASP A 153 18.45 23.99 -4.64
N ASN A 154 18.37 25.30 -4.88
CA ASN A 154 19.33 26.01 -5.73
C ASN A 154 20.76 26.02 -5.17
N ASN A 155 20.93 25.77 -3.87
CA ASN A 155 22.23 25.72 -3.19
C ASN A 155 22.77 24.27 -3.12
N GLY A 156 22.07 23.30 -3.70
CA GLY A 156 22.44 21.87 -3.70
C GLY A 156 21.99 21.11 -2.45
N GLY A 157 21.20 21.71 -1.56
CA GLY A 157 20.59 21.04 -0.43
C GLY A 157 19.55 20.02 -0.90
N ILE A 158 19.62 18.80 -0.37
CA ILE A 158 18.75 17.69 -0.76
C ILE A 158 17.82 17.37 0.40
N ARG A 159 16.52 17.24 0.12
CA ARG A 159 15.53 16.83 1.10
C ARG A 159 14.54 15.83 0.51
N ILE A 160 14.06 14.92 1.36
CA ILE A 160 12.92 14.06 1.04
C ILE A 160 11.70 14.62 1.76
N VAL A 161 10.59 14.77 1.04
CA VAL A 161 9.34 15.31 1.56
C VAL A 161 8.27 14.23 1.47
N GLU A 162 7.61 13.93 2.58
CA GLU A 162 6.58 12.90 2.69
C GLU A 162 5.31 13.46 3.32
N TYR A 163 4.16 13.12 2.73
CA TYR A 163 2.85 13.58 3.19
C TYR A 163 2.00 12.48 3.84
N HIS A 164 2.54 11.26 3.92
CA HIS A 164 1.92 10.15 4.63
C HIS A 164 2.97 9.26 5.29
N SER A 165 2.64 8.72 6.46
CA SER A 165 3.41 7.64 7.08
C SER A 165 2.50 6.42 7.26
N PRO A 166 2.82 5.28 6.62
CA PRO A 166 2.15 4.00 6.86
C PRO A 166 2.22 3.55 8.34
N TYR A 167 3.16 4.09 9.12
CA TYR A 167 3.30 3.79 10.56
C TYR A 167 2.40 4.65 11.46
N GLN A 168 1.60 5.56 10.90
CA GLN A 168 0.83 6.53 11.67
C GLN A 168 -0.04 5.88 12.76
N GLY A 169 -0.59 4.68 12.52
CA GLY A 169 -1.42 3.98 13.51
C GLY A 169 -0.67 3.37 14.69
N ILE A 170 0.66 3.32 14.67
CA ILE A 170 1.48 2.74 15.76
C ILE A 170 2.50 3.72 16.35
N ILE A 171 2.79 4.83 15.67
CA ILE A 171 3.75 5.85 16.14
C ILE A 171 3.38 6.43 17.51
N GLU A 172 2.09 6.64 17.80
CA GLU A 172 1.66 7.20 19.09
C GLU A 172 2.04 6.29 20.27
N GLN A 173 1.99 4.97 20.07
CA GLN A 173 2.34 3.99 21.08
C GLN A 173 3.83 3.65 21.08
N TYR A 174 4.48 3.79 19.92
CA TYR A 174 5.90 3.52 19.72
C TYR A 174 6.63 4.72 19.08
N PRO A 175 6.82 5.84 19.81
CA PRO A 175 7.43 7.06 19.25
C PRO A 175 8.86 6.85 18.74
N MET A 176 9.56 5.84 19.27
CA MET A 176 10.92 5.46 18.85
C MET A 176 11.01 5.04 17.38
N ILE A 177 9.88 4.72 16.74
CA ILE A 177 9.80 4.47 15.29
C ILE A 177 10.39 5.63 14.49
N HIS A 178 10.15 6.88 14.87
CA HIS A 178 10.73 8.04 14.17
C HIS A 178 12.25 8.01 14.20
N ASN A 179 12.84 7.74 15.37
CA ASN A 179 14.28 7.67 15.55
C ASN A 179 14.90 6.50 14.77
N MET A 180 14.22 5.35 14.72
CA MET A 180 14.68 4.18 13.98
C MET A 180 14.58 4.39 12.47
N GLU A 181 13.52 5.05 12.01
CA GLU A 181 13.32 5.43 10.62
C GLU A 181 14.38 6.45 10.16
N ASP A 182 14.67 7.49 10.96
CA ASP A 182 15.71 8.47 10.66
C ASP A 182 17.10 7.82 10.52
N GLN A 183 17.43 6.91 11.44
CA GLN A 183 18.66 6.11 11.36
C GLN A 183 18.69 5.20 10.12
N MET A 184 17.56 4.58 9.78
CA MET A 184 17.44 3.76 8.57
C MET A 184 17.68 4.60 7.32
N ILE A 185 17.05 5.77 7.20
CA ILE A 185 17.23 6.68 6.05
C ILE A 185 18.69 7.11 5.96
N GLY A 186 19.29 7.52 7.08
CA GLY A 186 20.69 7.95 7.09
C GLY A 186 21.65 6.85 6.67
N LYS A 187 21.42 5.61 7.12
CA LYS A 187 22.19 4.44 6.71
C LYS A 187 22.04 4.15 5.22
N VAL A 188 20.80 4.18 4.71
CA VAL A 188 20.47 3.85 3.33
C VAL A 188 21.06 4.87 2.35
N LEU A 189 21.01 6.15 2.69
CA LEU A 189 21.50 7.24 1.83
C LEU A 189 22.97 7.58 2.07
N SER A 190 23.56 7.07 3.16
CA SER A 190 24.90 7.42 3.64
C SER A 190 25.03 8.94 3.89
N ALA A 191 24.06 9.49 4.61
CA ALA A 191 23.96 10.93 4.92
C ALA A 191 23.44 11.13 6.34
N ASN A 192 23.69 12.30 6.92
CA ASN A 192 23.05 12.68 8.18
C ASN A 192 21.63 13.14 7.88
N VAL A 193 20.67 12.67 8.67
CA VAL A 193 19.24 12.96 8.47
C VAL A 193 18.73 13.80 9.62
N THR A 194 18.05 14.89 9.30
CA THR A 194 17.26 15.67 10.26
C THR A 194 15.82 15.71 9.81
N ARG A 195 14.91 15.19 10.64
CA ARG A 195 13.47 15.24 10.40
C ARG A 195 12.89 16.56 10.93
N VAL A 196 12.10 17.22 10.09
CA VAL A 196 11.23 18.34 10.44
C VAL A 196 9.79 17.92 10.19
N GLU A 197 8.93 18.15 11.18
CA GLU A 197 7.51 17.78 11.13
C GLU A 197 6.65 19.04 11.15
N GLU A 198 5.79 19.18 10.14
CA GLU A 198 4.82 20.26 10.03
C GLU A 198 3.40 19.67 10.14
N LYS A 199 2.58 20.22 11.04
CA LYS A 199 1.18 19.81 11.23
C LYS A 199 0.24 20.97 10.95
N ALA A 200 -0.76 20.74 10.11
CA ALA A 200 -1.81 21.72 9.84
C ALA A 200 -3.16 21.02 9.66
N SER A 201 -4.12 21.29 10.55
CA SER A 201 -5.51 20.80 10.45
C SER A 201 -5.63 19.28 10.23
N GLY A 202 -4.80 18.49 10.92
CA GLY A 202 -4.78 17.02 10.82
C GLY A 202 -3.95 16.47 9.65
N LEU A 203 -3.42 17.33 8.78
CA LEU A 203 -2.41 16.97 7.79
C LEU A 203 -1.02 17.01 8.44
N VAL A 204 -0.16 16.09 8.02
CA VAL A 204 1.22 16.00 8.47
C VAL A 204 2.14 15.98 7.25
N LYS A 205 3.22 16.75 7.32
CA LYS A 205 4.30 16.74 6.35
C LYS A 205 5.61 16.47 7.09
N PHE A 206 6.35 15.46 6.64
CA PHE A 206 7.69 15.16 7.12
C PHE A 206 8.70 15.61 6.08
N THR A 207 9.70 16.37 6.51
CA THR A 207 10.83 16.76 5.68
C THR A 207 12.10 16.18 6.28
N PHE A 208 12.80 15.35 5.51
CA PHE A 208 14.09 14.77 5.86
C PHE A 208 15.18 15.55 5.14
N GLN A 209 15.89 16.39 5.88
CA GLN A 209 17.05 17.13 5.36
C GLN A 209 18.27 16.21 5.36
N LEU A 210 18.97 16.12 4.22
CA LEU A 210 20.14 15.26 4.04
C LEU A 210 21.40 16.13 4.05
N ASN A 211 22.24 15.97 5.08
CA ASN A 211 23.49 16.72 5.28
C ASN A 211 24.73 15.81 5.17
#